data_AF-A0A956PM15-F1
#
_entry.id   AF-A0A956PM15-F1
#
_cell.length_a   1.000
_cell.length_b   1.000
_cell.length_c   1.000
_cell.angle_alpha   90.00
_cell.angle_beta   90.00
_cell.angle_gamma   90.00
#
_symmetry.space_group_name_H-M   'P 1'
#
loop_
_entity.id
_entity.type
_entity.pdbx_description
1 polymer ?
#
loop_
_entity_poly.entity_id
_entity_poly.type
_entity_poly.pdbx_seq_one_letter_code
_entity_poly.pdbx_strand_id
1 'polypeptide(L)'
;MILRALVCLLLLCGPLWAQTPATYLKAEEEISLHDRQLTRVAESLENWLAGRLTQAELQKVVGGASKECSAYRALPALVGKTVYARESKLLDQISSFAAQTAPDAEGQRRLFLALSELTESRNEQLISWRQETLRKILAGKLSRDEHNYFRWELAWLDVWNKENGLTHQLELGFLEEPGGTSDPRQILKSFLAVRALAENIACPSNLETLDATATERLTLLTRTAEQLLRLEKRSSSGALTRVRRLSRQLSEITVKFQSERLKTMARIIN
;
A
#
# COMPACT_ATOMS: atom_id res chain seq x y z
N MET A 1 46.91 -16.59 1.58
CA MET A 1 46.05 -15.65 2.35
C MET A 1 45.32 -14.63 1.47
N ILE A 2 45.90 -14.16 0.36
CA ILE A 2 45.26 -13.19 -0.56
C ILE A 2 43.97 -13.74 -1.21
N LEU A 3 43.91 -15.04 -1.51
CA LEU A 3 42.73 -15.67 -2.14
C LEU A 3 41.49 -15.75 -1.21
N ARG A 4 41.68 -15.85 0.11
CA ARG A 4 40.57 -15.81 1.09
C ARG A 4 40.05 -14.38 1.31
N ALA A 5 40.94 -13.39 1.23
CA ALA A 5 40.54 -11.98 1.28
C ALA A 5 39.75 -11.56 0.03
N LEU A 6 40.11 -12.06 -1.16
CA LEU A 6 39.36 -11.82 -2.40
C LEU A 6 37.99 -12.50 -2.41
N VAL A 7 37.87 -13.72 -1.87
CA VAL A 7 36.58 -14.41 -1.76
C VAL A 7 35.67 -13.74 -0.72
N CYS A 8 36.21 -13.21 0.39
CA CYS A 8 35.44 -12.36 1.30
C CYS A 8 35.06 -11.01 0.69
N LEU A 9 35.90 -10.40 -0.16
CA LEU A 9 35.55 -9.16 -0.86
C LEU A 9 34.47 -9.40 -1.94
N LEU A 10 34.49 -10.55 -2.61
CA LEU A 10 33.48 -10.96 -3.59
C LEU A 10 32.17 -11.45 -2.95
N LEU A 11 32.20 -11.91 -1.70
CA LEU A 11 31.00 -12.33 -0.94
C LEU A 11 30.40 -11.19 -0.09
N LEU A 12 31.19 -10.17 0.29
CA LEU A 12 30.69 -8.93 0.89
C LEU A 12 30.19 -7.94 -0.18
N CYS A 13 30.65 -8.10 -1.42
CA CYS A 13 30.03 -7.56 -2.62
C CYS A 13 29.12 -8.61 -3.26
N GLY A 14 28.21 -9.23 -2.48
CA GLY A 14 26.99 -9.79 -3.07
C GLY A 14 26.42 -8.71 -3.99
N PRO A 15 25.94 -9.06 -5.21
CA PRO A 15 25.80 -8.12 -6.32
C PRO A 15 25.30 -6.80 -5.75
N LEU A 16 26.15 -5.78 -5.81
CA LEU A 16 25.69 -4.41 -5.72
C LEU A 16 24.73 -4.31 -6.89
N TRP A 17 23.47 -4.69 -6.67
CA TRP A 17 22.39 -4.43 -7.59
C TRP A 17 22.45 -2.93 -7.68
N ALA A 18 23.10 -2.43 -8.74
CA ALA A 18 23.04 -1.03 -9.06
C ALA A 18 21.54 -0.75 -9.11
N GLN A 19 21.06 0.00 -8.13
CA GLN A 19 19.67 0.43 -8.08
C GLN A 19 19.55 1.39 -9.25
N THR A 20 19.19 0.84 -10.40
CA THR A 20 18.98 1.57 -11.65
C THR A 20 17.49 1.88 -11.78
N PRO A 21 17.15 2.92 -12.55
CA PRO A 21 15.77 3.17 -12.95
C PRO A 21 15.07 1.90 -13.47
N ALA A 22 15.71 1.13 -14.34
CA ALA A 22 15.15 -0.09 -14.92
C ALA A 22 14.87 -1.19 -13.88
N THR A 23 15.80 -1.44 -12.95
CA THR A 23 15.58 -2.42 -11.86
C THR A 23 14.49 -1.95 -10.90
N TYR A 24 14.38 -0.64 -10.68
CA TYR A 24 13.33 -0.05 -9.85
C TYR A 24 11.94 -0.21 -10.49
N LEU A 25 11.80 0.11 -11.78
CA LEU A 25 10.57 -0.10 -12.53
C LEU A 25 10.10 -1.55 -12.47
N LYS A 26 11.01 -2.51 -12.69
CA LYS A 26 10.67 -3.94 -12.63
C LYS A 26 10.14 -4.36 -11.25
N ALA A 27 10.72 -3.84 -10.17
CA ALA A 27 10.24 -4.08 -8.82
C ALA A 27 8.87 -3.46 -8.57
N GLU A 28 8.63 -2.23 -9.06
CA GLU A 28 7.33 -1.58 -8.94
C GLU A 28 6.22 -2.26 -9.75
N GLU A 29 6.54 -2.84 -10.91
CA GLU A 29 5.62 -3.66 -11.69
C GLU A 29 5.21 -4.94 -10.93
N GLU A 30 6.18 -5.60 -10.30
CA GLU A 30 5.93 -6.77 -9.44
C GLU A 30 5.05 -6.37 -8.23
N ILE A 31 5.38 -5.28 -7.53
CA ILE A 31 4.56 -4.78 -6.42
C ILE A 31 3.13 -4.47 -6.87
N SER A 32 2.95 -3.77 -8.00
CA SER A 32 1.62 -3.47 -8.53
C SER A 32 0.82 -4.73 -8.88
N LEU A 33 1.46 -5.80 -9.34
CA LEU A 33 0.77 -7.07 -9.59
C LEU A 33 0.22 -7.66 -8.28
N HIS A 34 1.04 -7.68 -7.23
CA HIS A 34 0.65 -8.17 -5.91
C HIS A 34 -0.44 -7.29 -5.28
N ASP A 35 -0.34 -5.97 -5.40
CA ASP A 35 -1.37 -5.04 -4.91
C ASP A 35 -2.74 -5.31 -5.55
N ARG A 36 -2.79 -5.63 -6.86
CA ARG A 36 -4.04 -6.01 -7.54
C ARG A 36 -4.61 -7.33 -7.01
N GLN A 37 -3.76 -8.31 -6.72
CA GLN A 37 -4.18 -9.58 -6.14
C GLN A 37 -4.76 -9.39 -4.74
N LEU A 38 -4.09 -8.60 -3.89
CA LEU A 38 -4.57 -8.26 -2.55
C LEU A 38 -5.90 -7.49 -2.59
N THR A 39 -6.05 -6.53 -3.51
CA THR A 39 -7.34 -5.84 -3.72
C THR A 39 -8.45 -6.83 -4.10
N ARG A 40 -8.17 -7.78 -5.00
CA ARG A 40 -9.15 -8.82 -5.38
C ARG A 40 -9.52 -9.74 -4.21
N VAL A 41 -8.55 -10.07 -3.36
CA VAL A 41 -8.78 -10.85 -2.14
C VAL A 41 -9.66 -10.06 -1.16
N ALA A 42 -9.37 -8.77 -0.93
CA ALA A 42 -10.17 -7.90 -0.07
C ALA A 42 -11.62 -7.78 -0.57
N GLU A 43 -11.82 -7.54 -1.86
CA GLU A 43 -13.16 -7.51 -2.48
C GLU A 43 -13.91 -8.85 -2.35
N SER A 44 -13.19 -9.97 -2.46
CA SER A 44 -13.78 -11.31 -2.29
C SER A 44 -14.16 -11.58 -0.84
N LEU A 45 -13.34 -11.15 0.11
CA LEU A 45 -13.63 -11.22 1.54
C LEU A 45 -14.89 -10.42 1.88
N GLU A 46 -15.01 -9.19 1.38
CA GLU A 46 -16.21 -8.37 1.57
C GLU A 46 -17.47 -9.03 0.99
N ASN A 47 -17.37 -9.62 -0.21
CA ASN A 47 -18.50 -10.30 -0.84
C ASN A 47 -18.90 -11.58 -0.10
N TRP A 48 -17.95 -12.33 0.43
CA TRP A 48 -18.21 -13.51 1.26
C TRP A 48 -18.87 -13.13 2.59
N LEU A 49 -18.37 -12.12 3.29
CA LEU A 49 -18.98 -11.59 4.52
C LEU A 49 -20.41 -11.07 4.28
N ALA A 50 -20.69 -10.57 3.07
CA ALA A 50 -22.03 -10.13 2.66
C ALA A 50 -22.94 -11.27 2.16
N GLY A 51 -22.49 -12.53 2.18
CA GLY A 51 -23.24 -13.69 1.70
C GLY A 51 -23.43 -13.76 0.18
N ARG A 52 -22.66 -12.99 -0.60
CA ARG A 52 -22.74 -12.93 -2.07
C ARG A 52 -21.74 -13.85 -2.76
N LEU A 53 -20.82 -14.42 -1.98
CA LEU A 53 -19.77 -15.31 -2.44
C LEU A 53 -19.74 -16.51 -1.49
N THR A 54 -19.57 -17.70 -2.02
CA THR A 54 -19.43 -18.92 -1.22
C THR A 54 -18.04 -19.01 -0.58
N GLN A 55 -17.92 -19.80 0.49
CA GLN A 55 -16.63 -20.09 1.13
C GLN A 55 -15.64 -20.70 0.13
N ALA A 56 -16.09 -21.64 -0.71
CA ALA A 56 -15.26 -22.30 -1.71
C ALA A 56 -14.71 -21.31 -2.76
N GLU A 57 -15.52 -20.33 -3.16
CA GLU A 57 -15.08 -19.27 -4.07
C GLU A 57 -14.05 -18.35 -3.42
N LEU A 58 -14.24 -17.96 -2.15
CA LEU A 58 -13.25 -17.15 -1.42
C LEU A 58 -11.92 -17.91 -1.31
N GLN A 59 -11.97 -19.18 -0.91
CA GLN A 59 -10.77 -20.03 -0.81
C GLN A 59 -10.08 -20.22 -2.15
N LYS A 60 -10.82 -20.28 -3.27
CA LYS A 60 -10.24 -20.31 -4.61
C LYS A 60 -9.48 -19.03 -4.94
N VAL A 61 -10.03 -17.85 -4.59
CA VAL A 61 -9.35 -16.57 -4.82
C VAL A 61 -8.10 -16.45 -3.94
N VAL A 62 -8.22 -16.74 -2.64
CA VAL A 62 -7.08 -16.69 -1.69
C VAL A 62 -6.01 -17.71 -2.08
N GLY A 63 -6.39 -18.93 -2.45
CA GLY A 63 -5.46 -19.96 -2.92
C GLY A 63 -4.80 -19.61 -4.26
N GLY A 64 -5.51 -18.92 -5.15
CA GLY A 64 -4.93 -18.34 -6.37
C GLY A 64 -3.87 -17.29 -6.06
N ALA A 65 -4.22 -16.30 -5.24
CA ALA A 65 -3.28 -15.27 -4.78
C ALA A 65 -2.07 -15.88 -4.06
N SER A 66 -2.26 -16.90 -3.23
CA SER A 66 -1.17 -17.58 -2.51
C SER A 66 -0.24 -18.36 -3.44
N LYS A 67 -0.77 -19.00 -4.49
CA LYS A 67 0.03 -19.70 -5.51
C LYS A 67 0.81 -18.74 -6.40
N GLU A 68 0.19 -17.62 -6.75
CA GLU A 68 0.80 -16.55 -7.54
C GLU A 68 1.72 -15.67 -6.70
N CYS A 69 1.65 -15.76 -5.36
CA CYS A 69 2.59 -15.16 -4.42
C CYS A 69 3.94 -15.88 -4.53
N SER A 70 4.68 -15.58 -5.59
CA SER A 70 6.09 -15.89 -5.67
C SER A 70 6.86 -14.86 -4.85
N ALA A 71 7.96 -15.27 -4.21
CA ALA A 71 8.84 -14.33 -3.54
C ALA A 71 9.25 -13.22 -4.53
N TYR A 72 9.22 -11.97 -4.06
CA TYR A 72 9.60 -10.80 -4.84
C TYR A 72 11.00 -10.97 -5.44
N ARG A 73 11.06 -11.10 -6.76
CA ARG A 73 12.30 -11.43 -7.49
C ARG A 73 13.09 -10.19 -7.88
N ALA A 74 12.39 -9.07 -8.09
CA ALA A 74 13.01 -7.80 -8.46
C ALA A 74 13.38 -6.93 -7.25
N LEU A 75 12.84 -7.24 -6.06
CA LEU A 75 13.26 -6.59 -4.81
C LEU A 75 14.60 -7.14 -4.30
N PRO A 76 15.38 -6.33 -3.55
CA PRO A 76 16.51 -6.84 -2.77
C PRO A 76 16.06 -8.00 -1.87
N ALA A 77 16.85 -9.09 -1.83
CA ALA A 77 16.44 -10.35 -1.22
C ALA A 77 15.87 -10.23 0.20
N LEU A 78 16.47 -9.39 1.05
CA LEU A 78 15.99 -9.15 2.41
C LEU A 78 14.62 -8.45 2.45
N VAL A 79 14.44 -7.42 1.61
CA VAL A 79 13.18 -6.69 1.48
C VAL A 79 12.11 -7.62 0.92
N GLY A 80 12.41 -8.31 -0.18
CA GLY A 80 11.49 -9.24 -0.83
C GLY A 80 11.03 -10.36 0.10
N LYS A 81 11.93 -10.96 0.88
CA LYS A 81 11.59 -11.98 1.88
C LYS A 81 10.65 -11.44 2.97
N THR A 82 10.89 -10.22 3.43
CA THR A 82 10.12 -9.60 4.51
C THR A 82 8.70 -9.23 4.04
N VAL A 83 8.59 -8.62 2.86
CA VAL A 83 7.30 -8.27 2.25
C VAL A 83 6.48 -9.53 1.95
N TYR A 84 7.11 -10.55 1.36
CA TYR A 84 6.50 -11.85 1.13
C TYR A 84 5.96 -12.50 2.42
N ALA A 85 6.75 -12.50 3.50
CA ALA A 85 6.32 -13.09 4.77
C ALA A 85 5.07 -12.41 5.34
N ARG A 86 4.97 -11.08 5.21
CA ARG A 86 3.78 -10.33 5.63
C ARG A 86 2.56 -10.64 4.76
N GLU A 87 2.73 -10.70 3.44
CA GLU A 87 1.65 -11.07 2.51
C GLU A 87 1.16 -12.49 2.73
N SER A 88 2.06 -13.46 2.87
CA SER A 88 1.70 -14.84 3.16
C SER A 88 0.89 -14.91 4.45
N LYS A 89 1.34 -14.25 5.52
CA LYS A 89 0.63 -14.22 6.80
C LYS A 89 -0.77 -13.59 6.66
N LEU A 90 -0.92 -12.55 5.84
CA LEU A 90 -2.21 -11.92 5.55
C LEU A 90 -3.16 -12.92 4.87
N LEU A 91 -2.69 -13.59 3.81
CA LEU A 91 -3.47 -14.61 3.09
C LEU A 91 -3.81 -15.82 3.97
N ASP A 92 -2.88 -16.27 4.81
CA ASP A 92 -3.08 -17.36 5.76
C ASP A 92 -4.13 -17.03 6.81
N GLN A 93 -4.15 -15.79 7.32
CA GLN A 93 -5.17 -15.31 8.25
C GLN A 93 -6.56 -15.31 7.61
N ILE A 94 -6.68 -14.80 6.39
CA ILE A 94 -7.96 -14.82 5.64
C ILE A 94 -8.41 -16.25 5.38
N SER A 95 -7.49 -17.13 4.94
CA SER A 95 -7.79 -18.54 4.67
C SER A 95 -8.29 -19.26 5.92
N SER A 96 -7.57 -19.08 7.03
CA SER A 96 -7.90 -19.70 8.32
C SER A 96 -9.24 -19.19 8.86
N PHE A 97 -9.51 -17.90 8.69
CA PHE A 97 -10.78 -17.29 9.07
C PHE A 97 -11.94 -17.82 8.22
N ALA A 98 -11.75 -17.90 6.91
CA ALA A 98 -12.74 -18.44 5.98
C ALA A 98 -13.04 -19.93 6.24
N ALA A 99 -12.15 -20.67 6.90
CA ALA A 99 -12.37 -22.06 7.29
C ALA A 99 -13.26 -22.23 8.54
N GLN A 100 -13.50 -21.16 9.31
CA GLN A 100 -14.33 -21.21 10.51
C GLN A 100 -15.82 -21.27 10.15
N THR A 101 -16.56 -22.11 10.88
CA THR A 101 -18.02 -22.19 10.76
C THR A 101 -18.67 -20.97 11.42
N ALA A 102 -19.17 -20.04 10.61
CA ALA A 102 -19.90 -18.82 11.02
C ALA A 102 -19.12 -17.86 11.94
N PRO A 103 -18.20 -17.04 11.40
CA PRO A 103 -17.48 -16.08 12.22
C PRO A 103 -18.39 -14.97 12.76
N ASP A 104 -18.39 -14.81 14.07
CA ASP A 104 -19.12 -13.77 14.78
C ASP A 104 -18.49 -12.37 14.57
N ALA A 105 -19.16 -11.33 15.08
CA ALA A 105 -18.72 -9.96 14.91
C ALA A 105 -17.33 -9.69 15.53
N GLU A 106 -17.01 -10.37 16.64
CA GLU A 106 -15.71 -10.26 17.30
C GLU A 106 -14.60 -10.97 16.50
N GLY A 107 -14.88 -12.13 15.91
CA GLY A 107 -13.97 -12.80 14.99
C GLY A 107 -13.67 -11.94 13.76
N GLN A 108 -14.69 -11.33 13.15
CA GLN A 108 -14.52 -10.40 12.02
C GLN A 108 -13.64 -9.20 12.41
N ARG A 109 -13.93 -8.58 13.56
CA ARG A 109 -13.16 -7.46 14.10
C ARG A 109 -11.69 -7.81 14.30
N ARG A 110 -11.38 -8.96 14.92
CA ARG A 110 -10.00 -9.43 15.12
C ARG A 110 -9.26 -9.66 13.81
N LEU A 111 -9.94 -10.23 12.81
CA LEU A 111 -9.37 -10.37 11.48
C LEU A 111 -9.00 -8.99 10.92
N PHE A 112 -9.94 -8.04 10.89
CA PHE A 112 -9.69 -6.72 10.31
C PHE A 112 -8.56 -5.95 11.01
N LEU A 113 -8.44 -6.05 12.33
CA LEU A 113 -7.31 -5.47 13.08
C LEU A 113 -5.98 -6.07 12.63
N ALA A 114 -5.90 -7.41 12.53
CA ALA A 114 -4.69 -8.09 12.11
C ALA A 114 -4.33 -7.80 10.64
N LEU A 115 -5.32 -7.69 9.75
CA LEU A 115 -5.12 -7.31 8.35
C LEU A 115 -4.63 -5.86 8.22
N SER A 116 -5.16 -4.95 9.04
CA SER A 116 -4.74 -3.55 9.09
C SER A 116 -3.26 -3.43 9.46
N GLU A 117 -2.84 -4.08 10.56
CA GLU A 117 -1.45 -4.09 11.03
C GLU A 117 -0.49 -4.68 9.97
N LEU A 118 -0.86 -5.82 9.38
CA LEU A 118 -0.03 -6.45 8.34
C LEU A 118 0.09 -5.59 7.08
N THR A 119 -0.98 -4.91 6.69
CA THR A 119 -1.01 -4.02 5.52
C THR A 119 -0.16 -2.78 5.77
N GLU A 120 -0.31 -2.14 6.93
CA GLU A 120 0.50 -0.98 7.32
C GLU A 120 1.99 -1.36 7.33
N SER A 121 2.34 -2.44 8.02
CA SER A 121 3.73 -2.90 8.16
C SER A 121 4.35 -3.31 6.82
N ARG A 122 3.56 -3.89 5.91
CA ARG A 122 3.99 -4.19 4.54
C ARG A 122 4.31 -2.89 3.78
N ASN A 123 3.40 -1.93 3.82
CA ASN A 123 3.53 -0.68 3.09
C ASN A 123 4.68 0.18 3.61
N GLU A 124 4.88 0.27 4.92
CA GLU A 124 6.00 0.98 5.53
C GLU A 124 7.36 0.45 5.02
N GLN A 125 7.50 -0.87 4.93
CA GLN A 125 8.71 -1.50 4.42
C GLN A 125 8.97 -1.18 2.94
N LEU A 126 7.91 -1.21 2.13
CA LEU A 126 8.01 -0.87 0.71
C LEU A 126 8.34 0.61 0.55
N ILE A 127 7.74 1.51 1.32
CA ILE A 127 8.03 2.95 1.29
C ILE A 127 9.48 3.21 1.72
N SER A 128 9.94 2.60 2.81
CA SER A 128 11.33 2.72 3.26
C SER A 128 12.31 2.24 2.19
N TRP A 129 12.03 1.10 1.55
CA TRP A 129 12.85 0.59 0.45
C TRP A 129 12.85 1.55 -0.75
N ARG A 130 11.70 2.10 -1.14
CA ARG A 130 11.58 3.09 -2.22
C ARG A 130 12.40 4.33 -1.91
N GLN A 131 12.29 4.89 -0.71
CA GLN A 131 13.06 6.08 -0.32
C GLN A 131 14.57 5.83 -0.41
N GLU A 132 15.05 4.70 0.10
CA GLU A 132 16.47 4.35 0.02
C GLU A 132 16.92 4.16 -1.44
N THR A 133 16.11 3.47 -2.24
CA THR A 133 16.37 3.17 -3.64
C THR A 133 16.40 4.43 -4.50
N LEU A 134 15.42 5.31 -4.37
CA LEU A 134 15.35 6.57 -5.09
C LEU A 134 16.52 7.50 -4.73
N ARG A 135 16.95 7.55 -3.46
CA ARG A 135 18.16 8.31 -3.08
C ARG A 135 19.41 7.79 -3.78
N LYS A 136 19.55 6.46 -3.92
CA LYS A 136 20.66 5.82 -4.65
C LYS A 136 20.59 6.12 -6.16
N ILE A 137 19.39 6.05 -6.75
CA ILE A 137 19.16 6.39 -8.17
C ILE A 137 19.51 7.87 -8.44
N LEU A 138 19.04 8.78 -7.59
CA LEU A 138 19.28 10.22 -7.70
C LEU A 138 20.75 10.63 -7.53
N ALA A 139 21.55 9.83 -6.83
CA ALA A 139 22.99 10.02 -6.74
C ALA A 139 23.75 9.57 -8.01
N GLY A 140 23.07 8.84 -8.90
CA GLY A 140 23.60 8.38 -10.16
C GLY A 140 23.55 9.42 -11.29
N LYS A 141 23.91 8.99 -12.49
CA LYS A 141 23.74 9.79 -13.71
C LYS A 141 22.34 9.54 -14.26
N LEU A 142 21.56 10.61 -14.39
CA LEU A 142 20.19 10.58 -14.89
C LEU A 142 20.02 11.66 -15.95
N SER A 143 19.09 11.43 -16.89
CA SER A 143 18.55 12.51 -17.70
C SER A 143 17.81 13.53 -16.82
N ARG A 144 17.55 14.72 -17.36
CA ARG A 144 16.78 15.75 -16.65
C ARG A 144 15.39 15.26 -16.27
N ASP A 145 14.73 14.51 -17.15
CA ASP A 145 13.36 14.05 -16.93
C ASP A 145 13.28 12.93 -15.89
N GLU A 146 14.21 11.97 -15.94
CA GLU A 146 14.35 10.96 -14.88
C GLU A 146 14.62 11.61 -13.53
N HIS A 147 15.54 12.57 -13.48
CA HIS A 147 15.88 13.26 -12.24
C HIS A 147 14.69 14.03 -11.67
N ASN A 148 13.92 14.72 -12.51
CA ASN A 148 12.70 15.42 -12.10
C ASN A 148 11.64 14.46 -11.56
N TYR A 149 11.43 13.34 -12.24
CA TYR A 149 10.48 12.31 -11.82
C TYR A 149 10.85 11.69 -10.47
N PHE A 150 12.08 11.20 -10.32
CA PHE A 150 12.50 10.55 -9.09
C PHE A 150 12.58 11.52 -7.90
N ARG A 151 12.83 12.81 -8.13
CA ARG A 151 12.73 13.83 -7.08
C ARG A 151 11.30 14.07 -6.65
N TRP A 152 10.37 14.19 -7.60
CA TRP A 152 8.94 14.34 -7.31
C TRP A 152 8.42 13.11 -6.55
N GLU A 153 8.76 11.90 -7.01
CA GLU A 153 8.34 10.66 -6.37
C GLU A 153 8.90 10.53 -4.94
N LEU A 154 10.19 10.86 -4.75
CA LEU A 154 10.81 10.86 -3.42
C LEU A 154 10.11 11.82 -2.45
N ALA A 155 9.68 13.00 -2.92
CA ALA A 155 8.93 13.95 -2.09
C ALA A 155 7.53 13.39 -1.71
N TRP A 156 6.88 12.71 -2.64
CA TRP A 156 5.57 12.09 -2.40
C TRP A 156 5.61 10.87 -1.48
N LEU A 157 6.75 10.16 -1.38
CA LEU A 157 6.88 9.03 -0.45
C LEU A 157 6.70 9.44 1.01
N ASP A 158 7.10 10.65 1.39
CA ASP A 158 6.88 11.16 2.74
C ASP A 158 5.39 11.41 3.03
N VAL A 159 4.64 11.84 2.01
CA VAL A 159 3.18 11.98 2.07
C VAL A 159 2.53 10.60 2.21
N TRP A 160 2.92 9.63 1.38
CA TRP A 160 2.38 8.25 1.45
C TRP A 160 2.71 7.57 2.77
N ASN A 161 3.88 7.81 3.36
CA ASN A 161 4.21 7.22 4.66
C ASN A 161 3.28 7.72 5.76
N LYS A 162 3.05 9.04 5.80
CA LYS A 162 2.13 9.66 6.77
C LYS A 162 0.69 9.21 6.52
N GLU A 163 0.29 9.12 5.26
CA GLU A 163 -1.02 8.63 4.85
C GLU A 163 -1.26 7.19 5.31
N ASN A 164 -0.27 6.30 5.13
CA ASN A 164 -0.35 4.90 5.55
C ASN A 164 -0.59 4.77 7.05
N GLY A 165 0.22 5.47 7.87
CA GLY A 165 0.04 5.46 9.33
C GLY A 165 -1.28 6.09 9.79
N LEU A 166 -1.75 7.15 9.13
CA LEU A 166 -3.05 7.75 9.45
C LEU A 166 -4.22 6.86 9.04
N THR A 167 -4.09 6.09 7.96
CA THR A 167 -5.09 5.11 7.54
C THR A 167 -5.19 3.98 8.55
N HIS A 168 -4.05 3.46 9.01
CA HIS A 168 -4.01 2.48 10.09
C HIS A 168 -4.65 3.03 11.40
N GLN A 169 -4.28 4.24 11.83
CA GLN A 169 -4.89 4.87 13.01
C GLN A 169 -6.41 5.08 12.86
N LEU A 170 -6.87 5.42 11.66
CA LEU A 170 -8.29 5.54 11.37
C LEU A 170 -8.98 4.18 11.51
N GLU A 171 -8.39 3.12 10.94
CA GLU A 171 -8.90 1.75 11.04
C GLU A 171 -8.95 1.28 12.49
N LEU A 172 -7.89 1.51 13.28
CA LEU A 172 -7.89 1.24 14.72
C LEU A 172 -9.01 2.01 15.44
N GLY A 173 -9.18 3.30 15.16
CA GLY A 173 -10.24 4.10 15.78
C GLY A 173 -11.66 3.59 15.50
N PHE A 174 -11.89 2.90 14.37
CA PHE A 174 -13.18 2.26 14.06
C PHE A 174 -13.31 0.83 14.60
N LEU A 175 -12.19 0.14 14.77
CA LEU A 175 -12.17 -1.26 15.16
C LEU A 175 -11.90 -1.45 16.66
N GLU A 176 -11.43 -0.45 17.40
CA GLU A 176 -11.23 -0.50 18.85
C GLU A 176 -12.55 -0.24 19.63
N GLU A 177 -12.62 -0.74 20.87
CA GLU A 177 -13.81 -0.55 21.72
C GLU A 177 -13.97 0.93 22.14
N PRO A 178 -15.20 1.36 22.54
CA PRO A 178 -15.43 2.69 23.07
C PRO A 178 -14.50 2.96 24.26
N GLY A 179 -13.52 3.86 24.08
CA GLY A 179 -12.45 4.11 25.05
C GLY A 179 -11.03 4.09 24.46
N GLY A 180 -10.88 3.80 23.16
CA GLY A 180 -9.61 3.93 22.43
C GLY A 180 -8.97 5.31 22.58
N THR A 181 -7.63 5.35 22.61
CA THR A 181 -6.85 6.56 22.91
C THR A 181 -6.76 7.57 21.77
N SER A 182 -7.21 7.19 20.56
CA SER A 182 -7.09 7.99 19.36
C SER A 182 -8.26 8.98 19.20
N ASP A 183 -8.01 10.28 19.39
CA ASP A 183 -9.01 11.33 19.13
C ASP A 183 -9.31 11.43 17.62
N PRO A 184 -10.55 11.12 17.16
CA PRO A 184 -11.00 11.30 15.79
C PRO A 184 -10.65 12.65 15.17
N ARG A 185 -10.73 13.73 15.96
CA ARG A 185 -10.45 15.09 15.48
C ARG A 185 -8.96 15.28 15.21
N GLN A 186 -8.10 14.63 15.99
CA GLN A 186 -6.66 14.66 15.80
C GLN A 186 -6.25 13.88 14.54
N ILE A 187 -6.88 12.72 14.28
CA ILE A 187 -6.66 11.95 13.04
C ILE A 187 -7.05 12.80 11.82
N LEU A 188 -8.23 13.43 11.85
CA LEU A 188 -8.67 14.28 10.75
C LEU A 188 -7.77 15.49 10.53
N LYS A 189 -7.36 16.18 11.61
CA LYS A 189 -6.41 17.30 11.53
C LYS A 189 -5.09 16.86 10.88
N SER A 190 -4.66 15.64 11.17
CA SER A 190 -3.43 15.07 10.60
C SER A 190 -3.59 14.76 9.11
N PHE A 191 -4.73 14.22 8.66
CA PHE A 191 -5.02 14.05 7.23
C PHE A 191 -5.00 15.38 6.47
N LEU A 192 -5.61 16.43 7.04
CA LEU A 192 -5.58 17.76 6.45
C LEU A 192 -4.15 18.34 6.38
N ALA A 193 -3.32 18.09 7.40
CA ALA A 193 -1.92 18.49 7.37
C ALA A 193 -1.11 17.73 6.31
N VAL A 194 -1.38 16.44 6.09
CA VAL A 194 -0.77 15.64 5.02
C VAL A 194 -1.18 16.16 3.64
N ARG A 195 -2.44 16.55 3.48
CA ARG A 195 -2.90 17.19 2.25
C ARG A 195 -2.21 18.53 1.99
N ALA A 196 -2.09 19.38 3.00
CA ALA A 196 -1.33 20.63 2.87
C ALA A 196 0.14 20.38 2.51
N LEU A 197 0.76 19.32 3.05
CA LEU A 197 2.12 18.92 2.66
C LEU A 197 2.19 18.54 1.19
N ALA A 198 1.24 17.73 0.70
CA ALA A 198 1.17 17.31 -0.69
C ALA A 198 1.03 18.50 -1.65
N GLU A 199 0.17 19.47 -1.33
CA GLU A 199 -0.06 20.69 -2.12
C GLU A 199 1.20 21.59 -2.24
N ASN A 200 2.19 21.41 -1.35
CA ASN A 200 3.46 22.14 -1.40
C ASN A 200 4.59 21.41 -2.16
N ILE A 201 4.33 20.21 -2.70
CA ILE A 201 5.30 19.49 -3.52
C ILE A 201 5.33 20.12 -4.91
N ALA A 202 6.49 20.61 -5.33
CA ALA A 202 6.66 21.17 -6.66
C ALA A 202 6.47 20.08 -7.74
N CYS A 203 5.54 20.31 -8.66
CA CYS A 203 5.24 19.41 -9.77
C CYS A 203 5.83 19.90 -11.10
N PRO A 204 6.71 19.13 -11.76
CA PRO A 204 7.12 19.37 -13.14
C PRO A 204 5.93 19.28 -14.12
N SER A 205 5.93 20.10 -15.18
CA SER A 205 4.81 20.16 -16.13
C SER A 205 4.51 18.82 -16.81
N ASN A 206 5.53 17.99 -17.05
CA ASN A 206 5.36 16.66 -17.63
C ASN A 206 4.75 15.61 -16.68
N LEU A 207 4.51 15.97 -15.41
CA LEU A 207 3.91 15.14 -14.36
C LEU A 207 2.56 15.67 -13.85
N GLU A 208 2.04 16.78 -14.39
CA GLU A 208 0.80 17.42 -13.92
C GLU A 208 -0.39 16.46 -13.81
N THR A 209 -0.55 15.55 -14.79
CA THR A 209 -1.64 14.56 -14.75
C THR A 209 -1.48 13.55 -13.61
N LEU A 210 -0.26 13.08 -13.36
CA LEU A 210 0.03 12.13 -12.29
C LEU A 210 -0.19 12.77 -10.91
N ASP A 211 0.26 14.01 -10.77
CA ASP A 211 0.10 14.82 -9.56
C ASP A 211 -1.37 15.14 -9.26
N ALA A 212 -2.15 15.48 -10.29
CA ALA A 212 -3.58 15.64 -10.17
C ALA A 212 -4.27 14.38 -9.65
N THR A 213 -3.94 13.21 -10.20
CA THR A 213 -4.50 11.92 -9.74
C THR A 213 -4.07 11.58 -8.31
N ALA A 214 -2.82 11.86 -7.92
CA ALA A 214 -2.34 11.69 -6.54
C ALA A 214 -3.12 12.56 -5.55
N THR A 215 -3.32 13.83 -5.90
CA THR A 215 -4.05 14.81 -5.08
C THR A 215 -5.53 14.47 -4.97
N GLU A 216 -6.16 14.03 -6.06
CA GLU A 216 -7.55 13.57 -6.07
C GLU A 216 -7.73 12.36 -5.15
N ARG A 217 -6.81 11.40 -5.18
CA ARG A 217 -6.79 10.24 -4.28
C ARG A 217 -6.72 10.66 -2.81
N LEU A 218 -5.77 11.52 -2.44
CA LEU A 218 -5.60 11.99 -1.06
C LEU A 218 -6.83 12.78 -0.56
N THR A 219 -7.42 13.57 -1.45
CA THR A 219 -8.66 14.31 -1.17
C THR A 219 -9.82 13.37 -0.87
N LEU A 220 -9.97 12.31 -1.66
CA LEU A 220 -11.01 11.31 -1.47
C LEU A 220 -10.82 10.52 -0.16
N LEU A 221 -9.58 10.13 0.17
CA LEU A 221 -9.27 9.49 1.45
C LEU A 221 -9.63 10.39 2.64
N THR A 222 -9.21 11.66 2.60
CA THR A 222 -9.53 12.64 3.64
C THR A 222 -11.05 12.79 3.83
N ARG A 223 -11.80 12.90 2.73
CA ARG A 223 -13.26 12.95 2.75
C ARG A 223 -13.89 11.67 3.31
N THR A 224 -13.31 10.52 3.01
CA THR A 224 -13.76 9.22 3.53
C THR A 224 -13.56 9.15 5.04
N ALA A 225 -12.38 9.55 5.52
CA ALA A 225 -12.10 9.68 6.94
C ALA A 225 -13.10 10.62 7.63
N GLU A 226 -13.35 11.82 7.08
CA GLU A 226 -14.36 12.74 7.61
C GLU A 226 -15.75 12.11 7.73
N GLN A 227 -16.18 11.38 6.70
CA GLN A 227 -17.50 10.74 6.71
C GLN A 227 -17.57 9.64 7.75
N LEU A 228 -16.55 8.77 7.79
CA LEU A 228 -16.46 7.71 8.78
C LEU A 228 -16.57 8.27 10.21
N LEU A 229 -15.80 9.33 10.53
CA LEU A 229 -15.81 9.95 11.87
C LEU A 229 -17.14 10.64 12.21
N ARG A 230 -17.88 11.14 11.21
CA ARG A 230 -19.23 11.70 11.42
C ARG A 230 -20.27 10.61 11.68
N LEU A 231 -20.06 9.40 11.16
CA LEU A 231 -21.02 8.29 11.24
C LEU A 231 -20.98 7.53 12.56
N GLU A 232 -19.86 7.60 13.28
CA GLU A 232 -19.75 7.18 14.68
C GLU A 232 -20.90 7.75 15.56
N LYS A 233 -21.49 8.89 15.15
CA LYS A 233 -22.60 9.53 15.87
C LYS A 233 -24.02 9.22 15.35
N ARG A 234 -24.21 8.49 14.24
CA ARG A 234 -25.55 8.28 13.65
C ARG A 234 -25.73 6.91 12.98
N SER A 235 -26.31 5.99 13.74
CA SER A 235 -26.75 4.64 13.33
C SER A 235 -27.96 4.68 12.37
N SER A 236 -27.75 4.98 11.09
CA SER A 236 -28.79 4.85 10.06
C SER A 236 -28.28 4.07 8.85
N SER A 237 -29.14 3.24 8.22
CA SER A 237 -28.75 2.37 7.11
C SER A 237 -28.16 3.10 5.89
N GLY A 238 -28.47 4.40 5.71
CA GLY A 238 -27.91 5.23 4.65
C GLY A 238 -26.43 5.60 4.84
N ALA A 239 -25.91 5.50 6.06
CA ALA A 239 -24.51 5.78 6.41
C ALA A 239 -23.54 4.77 5.76
N LEU A 240 -23.84 3.49 5.97
CA LEU A 240 -23.02 2.37 5.50
C LEU A 240 -22.91 2.35 3.98
N THR A 241 -24.01 2.64 3.28
CA THR A 241 -24.04 2.71 1.81
C THR A 241 -23.15 3.83 1.27
N ARG A 242 -23.10 4.99 1.95
CA ARG A 242 -22.24 6.13 1.55
C ARG A 242 -20.76 5.82 1.79
N VAL A 243 -20.43 5.21 2.93
CA VAL A 243 -19.06 4.77 3.24
C VAL A 243 -18.57 3.74 2.23
N ARG A 244 -19.37 2.73 1.92
CA ARG A 244 -19.03 1.71 0.92
C ARG A 244 -18.81 2.34 -0.46
N ARG A 245 -19.64 3.31 -0.85
CA ARG A 245 -19.46 4.05 -2.10
C ARG A 245 -18.12 4.80 -2.11
N LEU A 246 -17.78 5.50 -1.03
CA LEU A 246 -16.50 6.21 -0.94
C LEU A 246 -15.29 5.27 -0.95
N SER A 247 -15.34 4.16 -0.19
CA SER A 247 -14.30 3.14 -0.18
C SER A 247 -14.05 2.59 -1.58
N ARG A 248 -15.12 2.28 -2.32
CA ARG A 248 -15.01 1.86 -3.72
C ARG A 248 -14.35 2.92 -4.60
N GLN A 249 -14.77 4.19 -4.49
CA GLN A 249 -14.14 5.27 -5.26
C GLN A 249 -12.66 5.42 -4.92
N LEU A 250 -12.28 5.23 -3.65
CA LEU A 250 -10.89 5.29 -3.20
C LEU A 250 -10.04 4.14 -3.77
N SER A 251 -10.62 2.94 -3.84
CA SER A 251 -9.99 1.80 -4.51
C SER A 251 -9.79 2.07 -6.01
N GLU A 252 -10.84 2.52 -6.71
CA GLU A 252 -10.80 2.83 -8.14
C GLU A 252 -9.71 3.88 -8.47
N ILE A 253 -9.64 4.96 -7.69
CA ILE A 253 -8.63 6.01 -7.93
C ILE A 253 -7.22 5.56 -7.53
N THR A 254 -7.07 4.70 -6.51
CA THR A 254 -5.76 4.15 -6.14
C THR A 254 -5.21 3.26 -7.24
N VAL A 255 -6.05 2.40 -7.83
CA VAL A 255 -5.68 1.57 -8.98
C VAL A 255 -5.29 2.44 -10.18
N LYS A 256 -6.08 3.48 -10.47
CA LYS A 256 -5.78 4.45 -11.53
C LYS A 256 -4.42 5.12 -11.30
N PHE A 257 -4.19 5.63 -10.09
CA PHE A 257 -2.95 6.28 -9.70
C PHE A 257 -1.73 5.37 -9.91
N GLN A 258 -1.77 4.14 -9.41
CA GLN A 258 -0.66 3.19 -9.57
C GLN A 258 -0.40 2.86 -11.05
N SER A 259 -1.46 2.71 -11.85
CA SER A 259 -1.32 2.49 -13.30
C SER A 259 -0.67 3.68 -14.01
N GLU A 260 -1.11 4.90 -13.72
CA GLU A 260 -0.54 6.13 -14.30
C GLU A 260 0.91 6.35 -13.86
N ARG A 261 1.22 6.09 -12.60
CA ARG A 261 2.57 6.16 -12.04
C ARG A 261 3.53 5.23 -12.80
N LEU A 262 3.16 3.96 -12.98
CA LEU A 262 3.97 2.99 -13.71
C LEU A 262 4.14 3.34 -15.19
N LYS A 263 3.06 3.77 -15.86
CA LYS A 263 3.14 4.21 -17.27
C LYS A 263 4.08 5.42 -17.43
N THR A 264 3.99 6.37 -16.50
CA THR A 264 4.84 7.55 -16.48
C THR A 264 6.30 7.17 -16.26
N MET A 265 6.57 6.29 -15.28
CA MET A 265 7.90 5.77 -15.02
C MET A 265 8.49 5.06 -16.25
N ALA A 266 7.75 4.15 -16.86
CA ALA A 266 8.18 3.43 -18.06
C ALA A 266 8.46 4.36 -19.25
N ARG A 267 7.68 5.43 -19.42
CA ARG A 267 7.92 6.44 -20.46
C ARG A 267 9.18 7.27 -20.21
N ILE A 268 9.52 7.53 -18.95
CA ILE A 268 10.65 8.39 -18.58
C ILE A 268 11.99 7.62 -18.61
N ILE A 269 11.94 6.30 -18.38
CA ILE A 269 13.12 5.43 -18.37
C ILE A 269 13.51 4.95 -19.78
N ASN A 270 12.55 4.81 -20.70
CA ASN A 270 12.78 4.35 -22.08
C ASN A 270 13.00 5.52 -23.04
#